data_AF-A0A1Y3SIX0-F1
#
_entry.id   AF-A0A1Y3SIX0-F1
#
_cell.length_a   1.000
_cell.length_b   1.000
_cell.length_c   1.000
_cell.angle_alpha   90.00
_cell.angle_beta   90.00
_cell.angle_gamma   90.00
#
_symmetry.space_group_name_H-M   'P 1'
#
loop_
_entity.id
_entity.type
_entity.pdbx_description
1 polymer ?
#
loop_
_entity_poly.entity_id
_entity_poly.type
_entity_poly.pdbx_seq_one_letter_code
_entity_poly.pdbx_strand_id
1 'polypeptide(L)'
;MIKRRVGQMAIANRLKKLEAMQENKEHIGVIVFSVEDDGKMWALIEKEELKFETMFEAENYLIGVPGVTKNTVIIVDDLMVWGDGLYLPCDPLLYFCNSEQRCEFAASTMNLEKWLSLYIPLIQRILAESIKNPNMQLPGFDDPALQDLIQNYNSMSIEQLVERYKDEKWFRGKGR
;
A
#
# COMPACT_ATOMS: atom_id res chain seq x y z
N MET A 1 16.36 -1.13 50.33
CA MET A 1 16.40 -2.03 49.15
C MET A 1 15.01 -2.60 48.76
N ILE A 2 13.89 -1.91 49.05
CA ILE A 2 12.52 -2.46 48.92
C ILE A 2 11.70 -1.82 47.77
N LYS A 3 12.05 -0.60 47.31
CA LYS A 3 11.32 0.10 46.23
C LYS A 3 11.50 -0.51 44.82
N ARG A 4 12.62 -1.21 44.54
CA ARG A 4 12.87 -1.83 43.22
C ARG A 4 11.99 -3.06 42.92
N ARG A 5 11.63 -3.86 43.95
CA ARG A 5 10.80 -5.08 43.78
C ARG A 5 9.32 -4.77 43.50
N VAL A 6 8.78 -3.70 44.07
CA VAL A 6 7.36 -3.31 43.88
C VAL A 6 7.10 -2.81 42.45
N GLY A 7 8.05 -2.08 41.86
CA GLY A 7 7.96 -1.60 40.48
C GLY A 7 7.98 -2.72 39.43
N GLN A 8 8.76 -3.78 39.64
CA GLN A 8 8.84 -4.92 38.71
C GLN A 8 7.57 -5.78 38.74
N MET A 9 6.94 -5.99 39.90
CA MET A 9 5.64 -6.68 39.98
C MET A 9 4.52 -5.86 39.34
N ALA A 10 4.53 -4.53 39.49
CA ALA A 10 3.55 -3.65 38.87
C ALA A 10 3.66 -3.69 37.34
N ILE A 11 4.88 -3.69 36.79
CA ILE A 11 5.14 -3.82 35.34
C ILE A 11 4.75 -5.22 34.85
N ALA A 12 5.13 -6.28 35.55
CA ALA A 12 4.78 -7.66 35.18
C ALA A 12 3.26 -7.90 35.22
N ASN A 13 2.54 -7.33 36.20
CA ASN A 13 1.07 -7.38 36.25
C ASN A 13 0.42 -6.56 35.14
N ARG A 14 1.07 -5.47 34.70
CA ARG A 14 0.60 -4.68 33.55
C ARG A 14 0.82 -5.42 32.25
N LEU A 15 1.97 -6.07 32.07
CA LEU A 15 2.25 -6.94 30.93
C LEU A 15 1.27 -8.10 30.88
N LYS A 16 1.07 -8.83 31.98
CA LYS A 16 0.08 -9.91 32.07
C LYS A 16 -1.34 -9.45 31.78
N LYS A 17 -1.73 -8.23 32.21
CA LYS A 17 -3.03 -7.66 31.86
C LYS A 17 -3.13 -7.32 30.38
N LEU A 18 -2.07 -6.78 29.77
CA LEU A 18 -2.04 -6.46 28.33
C LEU A 18 -2.04 -7.74 27.48
N GLU A 19 -1.31 -8.77 27.90
CA GLU A 19 -1.32 -10.11 27.31
C GLU A 19 -2.70 -10.75 27.44
N ALA A 20 -3.33 -10.72 28.62
CA ALA A 20 -4.70 -11.22 28.81
C ALA A 20 -5.77 -10.41 28.05
N MET A 21 -5.53 -9.12 27.79
CA MET A 21 -6.37 -8.28 26.93
C MET A 21 -6.17 -8.57 25.43
N GLN A 22 -5.13 -9.33 25.08
CA GLN A 22 -4.82 -9.79 23.73
C GLN A 22 -5.22 -11.27 23.52
N GLU A 23 -5.20 -12.09 24.58
CA GLU A 23 -5.45 -13.55 24.52
C GLU A 23 -6.88 -13.97 24.09
N ASN A 24 -7.85 -13.06 24.03
CA ASN A 24 -9.25 -13.38 23.69
C ASN A 24 -9.80 -12.65 22.46
N LYS A 25 -8.94 -12.04 21.64
CA LYS A 25 -9.37 -11.36 20.43
C LYS A 25 -9.36 -12.34 19.27
N GLU A 26 -10.51 -12.49 18.61
CA GLU A 26 -10.62 -13.33 17.41
C GLU A 26 -9.60 -12.84 16.39
N HIS A 27 -8.79 -13.77 15.88
CA HIS A 27 -7.80 -13.43 14.87
C HIS A 27 -8.51 -12.94 13.61
N ILE A 28 -8.13 -11.75 13.14
CA ILE A 28 -8.57 -11.22 11.85
C ILE A 28 -7.69 -11.87 10.78
N GLY A 29 -8.25 -12.84 10.06
CA GLY A 29 -7.51 -13.59 9.04
C GLY A 29 -7.23 -12.80 7.76
N VAL A 30 -8.18 -11.95 7.34
CA VAL A 30 -8.09 -11.17 6.09
C VAL A 30 -8.66 -9.79 6.32
N ILE A 31 -8.01 -8.77 5.78
CA ILE A 31 -8.54 -7.41 5.64
C ILE A 31 -8.50 -7.05 4.16
N VAL A 32 -9.63 -6.56 3.66
CA VAL A 32 -9.75 -6.10 2.28
C VAL A 32 -9.88 -4.58 2.30
N PHE A 33 -8.96 -3.91 1.62
CA PHE A 33 -9.07 -2.50 1.27
C PHE A 33 -9.67 -2.39 -0.12
N SER A 34 -10.62 -1.48 -0.30
CA SER A 34 -11.13 -1.10 -1.61
C SER A 34 -10.76 0.36 -1.89
N VAL A 35 -10.36 0.63 -3.13
CA VAL A 35 -10.18 1.99 -3.63
C VAL A 35 -11.46 2.39 -4.37
N GLU A 36 -12.10 3.48 -3.94
CA GLU A 36 -13.32 4.01 -4.58
C GLU A 36 -13.01 5.03 -5.69
N ASP A 37 -14.05 5.39 -6.45
CA ASP A 37 -13.98 6.41 -7.50
C ASP A 37 -13.72 7.82 -6.96
N ASP A 38 -14.03 8.08 -5.68
CA ASP A 38 -13.64 9.28 -4.94
C ASP A 38 -12.17 9.27 -4.49
N GLY A 39 -11.41 8.24 -4.91
CA GLY A 39 -9.99 8.09 -4.67
C GLY A 39 -9.65 7.72 -3.23
N LYS A 40 -10.61 7.51 -2.33
CA LYS A 40 -10.32 7.07 -0.95
C LYS A 40 -10.16 5.57 -0.88
N MET A 41 -9.33 5.15 0.06
CA MET A 41 -9.20 3.75 0.43
C MET A 41 -10.03 3.50 1.66
N TRP A 42 -10.81 2.43 1.66
CA TRP A 42 -11.57 2.04 2.84
C TRP A 42 -11.47 0.55 3.11
N ALA A 43 -11.66 0.18 4.36
CA ALA A 43 -11.77 -1.20 4.80
C ALA A 43 -12.87 -1.33 5.85
N LEU A 44 -13.55 -2.48 5.87
CA LEU A 44 -14.46 -2.86 6.95
C LEU A 44 -13.67 -3.64 8.00
N ILE A 45 -13.47 -3.04 9.18
CA ILE A 45 -12.74 -3.65 10.29
C ILE A 45 -13.65 -3.67 11.52
N GLU A 46 -13.86 -4.84 12.12
CA GLU A 46 -14.74 -4.99 13.30
C GLU A 46 -16.16 -4.38 13.14
N LYS A 47 -16.69 -4.36 11.91
CA LYS A 47 -17.99 -3.76 11.50
C LYS A 47 -18.00 -2.22 11.43
N GLU A 48 -16.83 -1.59 11.54
CA GLU A 48 -16.67 -0.15 11.28
C GLU A 48 -16.05 0.06 9.90
N GLU A 49 -16.63 0.97 9.13
CA GLU A 49 -16.04 1.44 7.87
C GLU A 49 -15.00 2.51 8.21
N LEU A 50 -13.76 2.24 7.81
CA LEU A 50 -12.64 3.13 8.05
C LEU A 50 -12.09 3.59 6.71
N LYS A 51 -11.84 4.91 6.59
CA LYS A 51 -11.28 5.53 5.40
C LYS A 51 -9.87 6.04 5.68
N PHE A 52 -8.98 5.88 4.70
CA PHE A 52 -7.58 6.24 4.79
C PHE A 52 -7.15 7.00 3.54
N GLU A 53 -6.27 7.99 3.73
CA GLU A 53 -5.75 8.78 2.63
C GLU A 53 -4.59 8.06 1.94
N THR A 54 -3.80 7.27 2.68
CA THR A 54 -2.67 6.50 2.14
C THR A 54 -2.57 5.13 2.79
N MET A 55 -1.90 4.18 2.12
CA MET A 55 -1.65 2.87 2.72
C MET A 55 -0.69 2.96 3.90
N PHE A 56 0.19 3.97 3.97
CA PHE A 56 0.97 4.24 5.18
C PHE A 56 0.08 4.53 6.39
N GLU A 57 -0.99 5.31 6.22
CA GLU A 57 -1.95 5.57 7.31
C GLU A 57 -2.71 4.31 7.71
N ALA A 58 -3.18 3.54 6.71
CA ALA A 58 -3.88 2.29 6.94
C ALA A 58 -3.01 1.27 7.71
N GLU A 59 -1.79 1.02 7.25
CA GLU A 59 -0.85 0.10 7.90
C GLU A 59 -0.52 0.54 9.34
N ASN A 60 -0.29 1.84 9.56
CA ASN A 60 -0.03 2.36 10.89
C ASN A 60 -1.23 2.18 11.83
N TYR A 61 -2.45 2.35 11.32
CA TYR A 61 -3.67 2.07 12.08
C TYR A 61 -3.78 0.59 12.44
N LEU A 62 -3.55 -0.31 11.47
CA LEU A 62 -3.65 -1.76 11.63
C LEU A 62 -2.73 -2.32 12.73
N ILE A 63 -1.57 -1.72 12.98
CA ILE A 63 -0.66 -2.12 14.08
C ILE A 63 -1.37 -2.09 15.44
N GLY A 64 -2.32 -1.15 15.61
CA GLY A 64 -3.07 -0.98 16.86
C GLY A 64 -4.35 -1.84 16.94
N VAL A 65 -4.76 -2.48 15.84
CA VAL A 65 -6.05 -3.17 15.77
C VAL A 65 -5.99 -4.53 16.48
N PRO A 66 -6.85 -4.76 17.48
CA PRO A 66 -7.11 -6.08 18.06
C PRO A 66 -7.22 -7.22 17.03
N GLY A 67 -6.47 -8.31 17.20
CA GLY A 67 -6.61 -9.51 16.36
C GLY A 67 -5.91 -9.43 14.99
N VAL A 68 -5.41 -8.26 14.58
CA VAL A 68 -4.51 -8.11 13.44
C VAL A 68 -3.11 -8.57 13.83
N THR A 69 -2.53 -9.43 13.02
CA THR A 69 -1.19 -10.00 13.26
C THR A 69 -0.40 -10.06 11.96
N LYS A 70 0.87 -10.48 12.04
CA LYS A 70 1.69 -10.76 10.85
C LYS A 70 1.12 -11.82 9.90
N ASN A 71 0.16 -12.62 10.37
CA ASN A 71 -0.51 -13.66 9.57
C ASN A 71 -1.81 -13.15 8.92
N THR A 72 -2.25 -11.93 9.26
CA THR A 72 -3.40 -11.29 8.64
C THR A 72 -3.05 -10.96 7.20
N VAL A 73 -3.82 -11.52 6.26
CA VAL A 73 -3.65 -11.24 4.83
C VAL A 73 -4.27 -9.88 4.53
N ILE A 74 -3.50 -9.01 3.89
CA ILE A 74 -4.01 -7.73 3.36
C ILE A 74 -4.24 -7.89 1.87
N ILE A 75 -5.48 -7.65 1.44
CA ILE A 75 -5.88 -7.61 0.04
C ILE A 75 -6.24 -6.17 -0.27
N VAL A 76 -5.76 -5.65 -1.38
CA VAL A 76 -6.16 -4.34 -1.88
C VAL A 76 -6.84 -4.55 -3.23
N ASP A 77 -8.10 -4.14 -3.32
CA ASP A 77 -8.86 -4.03 -4.56
C ASP A 77 -8.65 -2.61 -5.11
N ASP A 78 -7.70 -2.51 -6.03
CA ASP A 78 -7.23 -1.29 -6.67
C ASP A 78 -7.75 -1.11 -8.11
N LEU A 79 -8.74 -1.92 -8.51
CA LEU A 79 -9.27 -1.94 -9.87
C LEU A 79 -9.80 -0.58 -10.34
N MET A 80 -10.26 0.26 -9.41
CA MET A 80 -10.77 1.60 -9.75
C MET A 80 -9.69 2.60 -10.15
N VAL A 81 -8.42 2.37 -9.78
CA VAL A 81 -7.30 3.26 -10.10
C VAL A 81 -6.26 2.60 -10.99
N TRP A 82 -6.37 1.29 -11.21
CA TRP A 82 -5.48 0.53 -12.09
C TRP A 82 -5.70 0.88 -13.56
N GLY A 83 -4.61 1.08 -14.31
CA GLY A 83 -4.68 1.26 -15.76
C GLY A 83 -5.08 -0.05 -16.42
N ASP A 84 -6.31 -0.14 -16.95
CA ASP A 84 -6.91 -1.41 -17.39
C ASP A 84 -6.09 -2.07 -18.51
N GLY A 85 -5.39 -3.15 -18.16
CA GLY A 85 -4.52 -3.88 -19.07
C GLY A 85 -3.05 -3.42 -19.07
N LEU A 86 -2.63 -2.53 -18.17
CA LEU A 86 -1.21 -2.28 -17.90
C LEU A 86 -0.75 -3.13 -16.72
N TYR A 87 0.18 -4.04 -16.94
CA TYR A 87 0.81 -4.83 -15.89
C TYR A 87 1.87 -4.00 -15.14
N LEU A 88 1.43 -2.92 -14.48
CA LEU A 88 2.22 -2.06 -13.60
C LEU A 88 1.57 -2.04 -12.21
N PRO A 89 2.37 -1.96 -11.12
CA PRO A 89 1.84 -2.00 -9.76
C PRO A 89 1.14 -0.69 -9.37
N CYS A 90 0.06 -0.79 -8.59
CA CYS A 90 -0.63 0.38 -8.03
C CYS A 90 -0.02 0.87 -6.72
N ASP A 91 0.90 0.12 -6.07
CA ASP A 91 1.50 0.50 -4.78
C ASP A 91 1.98 1.97 -4.78
N PRO A 92 2.66 2.51 -5.82
CA PRO A 92 3.04 3.91 -5.80
C PRO A 92 1.86 4.90 -5.66
N LEU A 93 0.69 4.59 -6.21
CA LEU A 93 -0.53 5.40 -6.05
C LEU A 93 -1.10 5.24 -4.63
N LEU A 94 -1.15 4.00 -4.15
CA LEU A 94 -1.75 3.67 -2.86
C LEU A 94 -0.97 4.30 -1.68
N TYR A 95 0.36 4.35 -1.80
CA TYR A 95 1.23 4.85 -0.73
C TYR A 95 1.58 6.34 -0.85
N PHE A 96 1.67 6.91 -2.07
CA PHE A 96 2.20 8.27 -2.27
C PHE A 96 1.24 9.26 -2.91
N CYS A 97 0.06 8.82 -3.34
CA CYS A 97 -0.98 9.75 -3.79
C CYS A 97 -1.96 10.05 -2.67
N ASN A 98 -2.52 11.26 -2.70
CA ASN A 98 -3.74 11.57 -1.96
C ASN A 98 -4.98 11.16 -2.79
N SER A 99 -6.16 11.29 -2.21
CA SER A 99 -7.45 10.96 -2.82
C SER A 99 -7.68 11.73 -4.13
N GLU A 100 -7.43 13.03 -4.13
CA GLU A 100 -7.54 13.88 -5.33
C GLU A 100 -6.66 13.38 -6.49
N GLN A 101 -5.40 13.06 -6.21
CA GLN A 101 -4.48 12.50 -7.22
C GLN A 101 -4.96 11.13 -7.71
N ARG A 102 -5.48 10.27 -6.81
CA ARG A 102 -6.04 8.97 -7.22
C ARG A 102 -7.30 9.12 -8.07
N CYS A 103 -8.12 10.16 -7.87
CA CYS A 103 -9.25 10.46 -8.76
C CYS A 103 -8.79 10.71 -10.22
N GLU A 104 -7.64 11.34 -10.43
CA GLU A 104 -7.12 11.56 -11.79
C GLU A 104 -6.76 10.24 -12.48
N PHE A 105 -6.21 9.28 -11.74
CA PHE A 105 -5.95 7.92 -12.21
C PHE A 105 -7.25 7.17 -12.47
N ALA A 106 -8.23 7.25 -11.56
CA ALA A 106 -9.55 6.64 -11.72
C ALA A 106 -10.28 7.14 -12.97
N ALA A 107 -10.19 8.44 -13.26
CA ALA A 107 -10.75 9.04 -14.46
C ALA A 107 -10.00 8.67 -15.76
N SER A 108 -8.86 7.99 -15.66
CA SER A 108 -7.96 7.70 -16.78
C SER A 108 -7.71 6.20 -16.97
N THR A 109 -8.37 5.30 -16.21
CA THR A 109 -8.14 3.84 -16.26
C THR A 109 -8.27 3.24 -17.66
N MET A 110 -9.20 3.77 -18.47
CA MET A 110 -9.44 3.33 -19.86
C MET A 110 -8.59 4.08 -20.90
N ASN A 111 -7.88 5.14 -20.49
CA ASN A 111 -6.97 5.89 -21.36
C ASN A 111 -5.53 5.65 -20.89
N LEU A 112 -4.95 4.56 -21.38
CA LEU A 112 -3.66 4.04 -20.90
C LEU A 112 -2.49 5.00 -21.15
N GLU A 113 -2.51 5.76 -22.24
CA GLU A 113 -1.49 6.77 -22.50
C GLU A 113 -1.57 7.91 -21.49
N LYS A 114 -2.79 8.39 -21.18
CA LYS A 114 -3.00 9.41 -20.16
C LYS A 114 -2.64 8.87 -18.78
N TRP A 115 -3.09 7.66 -18.43
CA TRP A 115 -2.78 7.02 -17.16
C TRP A 115 -1.26 6.90 -16.96
N LEU A 116 -0.54 6.41 -17.96
CA LEU A 116 0.91 6.27 -17.91
C LEU A 116 1.64 7.62 -17.87
N SER A 117 1.10 8.63 -18.55
CA SER A 117 1.61 10.00 -18.50
C SER A 117 1.44 10.67 -17.12
N LEU A 118 0.50 10.21 -16.30
CA LEU A 118 0.38 10.60 -14.88
C LEU A 118 1.33 9.77 -13.99
N TYR A 119 1.44 8.48 -14.30
CA TYR A 119 2.23 7.53 -13.51
C TYR A 119 3.73 7.82 -13.55
N ILE A 120 4.30 8.10 -14.73
CA ILE A 120 5.74 8.35 -14.87
C ILE A 120 6.21 9.54 -14.02
N PRO A 121 5.58 10.73 -14.08
CA PRO A 121 5.93 11.84 -13.19
C PRO A 121 5.81 11.51 -11.70
N LEU A 122 4.82 10.70 -11.30
CA LEU A 122 4.69 10.22 -9.92
C LEU A 122 5.91 9.41 -9.51
N ILE A 123 6.34 8.43 -10.32
CA ILE A 123 7.53 7.62 -10.05
C ILE A 123 8.79 8.49 -9.97
N GLN A 124 8.97 9.42 -10.91
CA GLN A 124 10.11 10.34 -10.92
C GLN A 124 10.14 11.21 -9.64
N ARG A 125 8.98 11.72 -9.19
CA ARG A 125 8.85 12.47 -7.94
C ARG A 125 9.28 11.63 -6.74
N ILE A 126 8.74 10.42 -6.60
CA ILE A 126 9.05 9.52 -5.49
C ILE A 126 10.55 9.20 -5.44
N LEU A 127 11.17 8.89 -6.60
CA LEU A 127 12.61 8.63 -6.67
C LEU A 127 13.45 9.86 -6.32
N ALA A 128 13.04 11.05 -6.73
CA ALA A 128 13.72 12.29 -6.36
C ALA A 128 13.62 12.58 -4.84
N GLU A 129 12.51 12.21 -4.21
CA GLU A 129 12.31 12.31 -2.76
C GLU A 129 13.12 11.27 -1.98
N SER A 130 13.21 10.04 -2.48
CA SER A 130 13.96 8.96 -1.83
C SER A 130 15.47 9.20 -1.81
N ILE A 131 16.02 9.92 -2.80
CA ILE A 131 17.40 10.41 -2.78
C ILE A 131 17.64 11.35 -1.59
N LYS A 132 16.64 12.17 -1.23
CA LYS A 132 16.72 13.11 -0.11
C LYS A 132 16.45 12.44 1.24
N ASN A 133 15.76 11.30 1.23
CA ASN A 133 15.43 10.53 2.43
C ASN A 133 15.81 9.05 2.25
N PRO A 134 17.06 8.68 2.59
CA PRO A 134 17.56 7.31 2.39
C PRO A 134 16.78 6.22 3.15
N ASN A 135 15.98 6.60 4.15
CA ASN A 135 15.16 5.68 4.93
C ASN A 135 13.70 5.61 4.43
N MET A 136 13.39 6.29 3.33
CA MET A 136 12.07 6.26 2.71
C MET A 136 11.76 4.85 2.23
N GLN A 137 10.66 4.29 2.71
CA GLN A 137 10.13 3.03 2.21
C GLN A 137 9.61 3.24 0.79
N LEU A 138 9.81 2.27 -0.10
CA LEU A 138 9.38 2.32 -1.49
C LEU A 138 8.54 1.07 -1.85
N PRO A 139 7.32 0.95 -1.31
CA PRO A 139 6.45 -0.21 -1.60
C PRO A 139 6.19 -0.37 -3.10
N GLY A 140 6.28 -1.61 -3.58
CA GLY A 140 6.10 -1.97 -4.99
C GLY A 140 7.23 -1.59 -5.93
N PHE A 141 8.27 -0.86 -5.48
CA PHE A 141 9.43 -0.54 -6.33
C PHE A 141 10.33 -1.72 -6.61
N ASP A 142 10.18 -2.85 -5.92
CA ASP A 142 10.86 -4.11 -6.25
C ASP A 142 10.18 -4.89 -7.39
N ASP A 143 9.01 -4.42 -7.87
CA ASP A 143 8.30 -5.03 -8.99
C ASP A 143 9.12 -4.96 -10.30
N PRO A 144 9.27 -6.08 -11.04
CA PRO A 144 10.04 -6.10 -12.28
C PRO A 144 9.55 -5.15 -13.37
N ALA A 145 8.24 -4.95 -13.51
CA ALA A 145 7.67 -4.06 -14.51
C ALA A 145 7.95 -2.59 -14.16
N LEU A 146 7.86 -2.23 -12.88
CA LEU A 146 8.21 -0.89 -12.43
C LEU A 146 9.72 -0.62 -12.56
N GLN A 147 10.57 -1.59 -12.22
CA GLN A 147 12.03 -1.46 -12.42
C GLN A 147 12.39 -1.25 -13.88
N ASP A 148 11.73 -1.95 -14.79
CA ASP A 148 11.90 -1.77 -16.23
C ASP A 148 11.37 -0.41 -16.70
N LEU A 149 10.22 0.05 -16.19
CA LEU A 149 9.71 1.39 -16.47
C LEU A 149 10.71 2.47 -16.09
N ILE A 150 11.33 2.35 -14.92
CA ILE A 150 12.34 3.30 -14.44
C ILE A 150 13.53 3.42 -15.39
N GLN A 151 13.93 2.30 -16.00
CA GLN A 151 15.05 2.27 -16.94
C GLN A 151 14.70 2.84 -18.32
N ASN A 152 13.42 2.79 -18.72
CA ASN A 152 12.99 3.04 -20.09
C ASN A 152 12.12 4.30 -20.28
N TYR A 153 11.58 4.91 -19.22
CA TYR A 153 10.65 6.03 -19.35
C TYR A 153 11.23 7.27 -20.05
N ASN A 154 12.57 7.40 -20.12
CA ASN A 154 13.27 8.50 -20.79
C ASN A 154 13.68 8.17 -22.24
N SER A 155 13.63 6.90 -22.64
CA SER A 155 14.13 6.42 -23.93
C SER A 155 13.04 5.94 -24.89
N MET A 156 11.81 5.81 -24.42
CA MET A 156 10.65 5.35 -25.20
C MET A 156 9.53 6.37 -25.13
N SER A 157 8.70 6.44 -26.18
CA SER A 157 7.48 7.24 -26.15
C SER A 157 6.42 6.59 -25.25
N ILE A 158 5.41 7.36 -24.84
CA ILE A 158 4.30 6.85 -24.02
C ILE A 158 3.58 5.69 -24.72
N GLU A 159 3.34 5.80 -26.02
CA GLU A 159 2.67 4.77 -26.83
C GLU A 159 3.49 3.47 -26.85
N GLN A 160 4.82 3.59 -27.00
CA GLN A 160 5.72 2.43 -26.95
C GLN A 160 5.72 1.77 -25.56
N LEU A 161 5.69 2.57 -24.50
CA LEU A 161 5.62 2.07 -23.13
C LEU A 161 4.28 1.40 -22.84
N VAL A 162 3.15 1.97 -23.30
CA VAL A 162 1.82 1.37 -23.17
C VAL A 162 1.80 -0.03 -23.81
N GLU A 163 2.26 -0.17 -25.05
CA GLU A 163 2.32 -1.48 -25.72
C GLU A 163 3.26 -2.45 -24.99
N ARG A 164 4.36 -1.94 -24.42
CA ARG A 164 5.29 -2.75 -23.64
C ARG A 164 4.66 -3.32 -22.38
N TYR A 165 3.87 -2.56 -21.64
CA TYR A 165 3.28 -2.97 -20.35
C TYR A 165 1.92 -3.64 -20.47
N LYS A 166 1.34 -3.72 -21.68
CA LYS A 166 0.22 -4.64 -21.98
C LYS A 166 0.63 -6.11 -22.08
N ASP A 167 1.93 -6.39 -22.16
CA ASP A 167 2.45 -7.76 -22.35
C ASP A 167 2.32 -8.59 -21.06
N GLU A 168 1.65 -9.73 -21.14
CA GLU A 168 1.46 -10.68 -20.03
C GLU A 168 2.77 -11.17 -19.39
N LYS A 169 3.93 -11.00 -20.03
CA LYS A 169 5.22 -11.31 -19.42
C LYS A 169 5.40 -10.61 -18.07
N TRP A 170 4.81 -9.43 -17.92
CA TRP A 170 4.84 -8.64 -16.69
C TRP A 170 3.91 -9.18 -15.60
N PHE A 171 2.89 -9.96 -15.97
CA PHE A 171 2.06 -10.69 -15.01
C PHE A 171 2.82 -11.83 -14.31
N ARG A 172 3.94 -12.29 -14.88
CA ARG A 172 4.69 -13.46 -14.39
C ARG A 172 5.55 -13.08 -13.18
N GLY A 173 4.99 -13.17 -11.98
CA GLY A 173 5.75 -12.86 -10.76
C GLY A 173 5.23 -13.29 -9.40
N LYS A 174 4.01 -13.87 -9.24
CA LYS A 174 3.49 -14.24 -7.90
C LYS A 174 3.12 -15.72 -7.77
N GLY A 175 4.05 -16.58 -8.15
CA GLY A 175 4.15 -17.93 -7.58
C GLY A 175 5.05 -17.89 -6.35
N ARG A 176 4.56 -17.36 -5.23
CA ARG A 176 5.11 -17.55 -3.88
C ARG A 176 3.98 -17.56 -2.87
#